data_AF-M2VYY8-F1
#
_entry.id   AF-M2VYY8-F1
#
_cell.length_a   1.000
_cell.length_b   1.000
_cell.length_c   1.000
_cell.angle_alpha   90.00
_cell.angle_beta   90.00
_cell.angle_gamma   90.00
#
_symmetry.space_group_name_H-M   'P 1'
#
loop_
_entity.id
_entity.type
_entity.pdbx_description
1 polymer ?
#
loop_
_entity_poly.entity_id
_entity_poly.type
_entity_poly.pdbx_seq_one_letter_code
_entity_poly.pdbx_strand_id
1 'polypeptide(L)'
;MKNWRLQKINQSAFEKTGAIPRSITRTFEKFKKELDPNSEAELIEQFKVSRYQTVVSIKYLILLIAAPVIVNQIAKNFIFGPFINYFWNIKQPGIFLNPSQEERAFAELQRIEEKIHFESLIGQTKDFSNENIEQQIKKRAIELAESYSEESANAIKNILADISSVIAIAILMILGRRQITILKSFLDELVYGLSDTAKAFLIILFTDIFVGFHSPHGWEVIIEAILRHFGLPENRDFIFLFIATFPVLLDTVFKYWIFRYLNRVSPSAVATYRNMNE
;
A
#
# COMPACT_ATOMS: atom_id res chain seq x y z
N MET A 1 12.43 -7.96 41.35
CA MET A 1 12.84 -9.05 40.43
C MET A 1 12.20 -10.35 40.92
N LYS A 2 11.25 -10.90 40.15
CA LYS A 2 10.62 -12.19 40.48
C LYS A 2 10.60 -13.02 39.19
N ASN A 3 11.34 -14.13 39.21
CA ASN A 3 11.64 -14.96 38.06
C ASN A 3 10.40 -15.76 37.64
N TRP A 4 9.84 -15.46 36.46
CA TRP A 4 8.83 -16.29 35.83
C TRP A 4 9.52 -17.41 35.06
N ARG A 5 9.39 -18.65 35.56
CA ARG A 5 9.88 -19.85 34.88
C ARG A 5 9.07 -20.09 33.61
N LEU A 6 9.70 -19.86 32.46
CA LEU A 6 9.27 -20.29 31.12
C LEU A 6 9.45 -21.81 30.94
N GLN A 7 8.77 -22.61 31.76
CA GLN A 7 8.78 -24.07 31.61
C GLN A 7 7.38 -24.61 31.82
N LYS A 8 6.58 -24.58 30.75
CA LYS A 8 5.49 -25.51 30.41
C LYS A 8 4.73 -25.01 29.18
N ILE A 9 5.32 -25.16 27.99
CA ILE A 9 4.58 -24.96 26.73
C ILE A 9 4.53 -26.25 25.87
N ASN A 10 5.29 -27.30 26.19
CA ASN A 10 5.40 -28.48 25.32
C ASN A 10 4.88 -29.80 25.91
N GLN A 11 3.76 -29.80 26.65
CA GLN A 11 3.20 -31.06 27.20
C GLN A 11 1.68 -31.23 27.02
N SER A 12 1.09 -30.78 25.91
CA SER A 12 -0.35 -31.00 25.65
C SER A 12 -0.69 -31.88 24.44
N ALA A 13 0.31 -32.43 23.73
CA ALA A 13 0.04 -33.20 22.51
C ALA A 13 -0.20 -34.71 22.74
N PHE A 14 0.00 -35.25 23.94
CA PHE A 14 -0.18 -36.69 24.19
C PHE A 14 -0.62 -36.97 25.64
N GLU A 15 -1.87 -36.70 25.97
CA GLU A 15 -2.51 -37.30 27.15
C GLU A 15 -3.78 -38.06 26.74
N LYS A 16 -3.82 -39.31 27.20
CA LYS A 16 -4.79 -40.35 26.89
C LYS A 16 -6.22 -39.85 27.09
N THR A 17 -7.12 -40.30 26.22
CA THR A 17 -8.58 -40.21 26.38
C THR A 17 -9.02 -40.89 27.67
N GLY A 18 -9.00 -40.15 28.78
CA GLY A 18 -9.64 -40.56 30.02
C GLY A 18 -11.16 -40.62 29.84
N ALA A 19 -11.84 -41.38 30.71
CA ALA A 19 -13.28 -41.66 30.68
C ALA A 19 -14.21 -40.43 30.78
N ILE A 20 -13.65 -39.22 30.86
CA ILE A 20 -14.41 -37.97 31.00
C ILE A 20 -14.17 -37.12 29.74
N PRO A 21 -15.22 -36.79 28.97
CA PRO A 21 -15.13 -35.88 27.84
C PRO A 21 -14.51 -34.53 28.23
N ARG A 22 -13.61 -33.99 27.39
CA ARG A 22 -12.99 -32.66 27.57
C ARG A 22 -14.02 -31.52 27.74
N SER A 23 -15.23 -31.72 27.26
CA SER A 23 -16.34 -30.77 27.43
C SER A 23 -16.78 -30.67 28.90
N ILE A 24 -16.86 -31.79 29.62
CA ILE A 24 -17.31 -31.82 31.02
C ILE A 24 -16.25 -31.21 31.93
N THR A 25 -14.96 -31.52 31.72
CA THR A 25 -13.88 -30.89 32.47
C THR A 25 -13.80 -29.40 32.22
N ARG A 26 -13.97 -28.94 30.97
CA ARG A 26 -14.01 -27.50 30.63
C ARG A 26 -15.19 -26.77 31.25
N THR A 27 -16.36 -27.41 31.32
CA THR A 27 -17.55 -26.83 31.99
C THR A 27 -17.35 -26.78 33.50
N PHE A 28 -16.75 -27.81 34.10
CA PHE A 28 -16.46 -27.83 35.54
C PHE A 28 -15.38 -26.81 35.94
N GLU A 29 -14.35 -26.63 35.13
CA GLU A 29 -13.36 -25.56 35.33
C GLU A 29 -13.96 -24.17 35.22
N LYS A 30 -14.86 -23.93 34.26
CA LYS A 30 -15.62 -22.68 34.17
C LYS A 30 -16.48 -22.44 35.41
N PHE A 31 -17.21 -23.46 35.85
CA PHE A 31 -18.08 -23.38 37.03
C PHE A 31 -17.28 -23.13 38.32
N LYS A 32 -16.13 -23.81 38.49
CA LYS A 32 -15.20 -23.57 39.60
C LYS A 32 -14.62 -22.16 39.56
N LYS A 33 -14.37 -21.61 38.37
CA LYS A 33 -13.89 -20.24 38.19
C LYS A 33 -14.97 -19.21 38.50
N GLU A 34 -16.22 -19.46 38.12
CA GLU A 34 -17.37 -18.60 38.48
C GLU A 34 -17.69 -18.62 39.99
N LEU A 35 -17.36 -19.70 40.69
CA LEU A 35 -17.53 -19.82 42.14
C LEU A 35 -16.37 -19.21 42.97
N ASP A 36 -15.29 -18.75 42.32
CA ASP A 36 -14.20 -18.07 43.01
C ASP A 36 -14.60 -16.61 43.30
N PRO A 37 -14.62 -16.15 44.56
CA PRO A 37 -14.97 -14.77 44.91
C PRO A 37 -14.02 -13.71 44.34
N ASN A 38 -12.85 -14.09 43.82
CA ASN A 38 -11.93 -13.17 43.12
C ASN A 38 -12.11 -13.12 41.60
N SER A 39 -13.03 -13.93 41.04
CA SER A 39 -13.24 -14.05 39.59
C SER A 39 -13.71 -12.74 38.95
N GLU A 40 -14.59 -11.98 39.62
CA GLU A 40 -15.04 -10.67 39.14
C GLU A 40 -13.88 -9.67 39.04
N ALA A 41 -12.98 -9.66 40.03
CA ALA A 41 -11.79 -8.80 40.03
C ALA A 41 -10.82 -9.19 38.90
N GLU A 42 -10.64 -10.49 38.65
CA GLU A 42 -9.82 -11.01 37.55
C GLU A 42 -10.41 -10.63 36.18
N LEU A 43 -11.74 -10.68 36.02
CA LEU A 43 -12.42 -10.26 34.79
C LEU A 43 -12.28 -8.75 34.53
N ILE A 44 -12.38 -7.93 35.57
CA ILE A 44 -12.16 -6.47 35.46
C ILE A 44 -10.72 -6.16 35.04
N GLU A 45 -9.73 -6.88 35.59
CA GLU A 45 -8.32 -6.76 35.20
C GLU A 45 -8.11 -7.14 33.73
N GLN A 46 -8.66 -8.28 33.28
CA GLN A 46 -8.57 -8.73 31.88
C GLN A 46 -9.19 -7.71 30.92
N PHE A 47 -10.36 -7.15 31.27
CA PHE A 47 -11.01 -6.13 30.47
C PHE A 47 -10.16 -4.85 30.38
N LYS A 48 -9.54 -4.40 31.48
CA LYS A 48 -8.63 -3.25 31.48
C LYS A 48 -7.42 -3.49 30.55
N VAL A 49 -6.84 -4.68 30.60
CA VAL A 49 -5.69 -5.07 29.76
C VAL A 49 -6.07 -5.09 28.29
N SER A 50 -7.18 -5.75 27.92
CA SER A 50 -7.67 -5.80 26.54
C SER A 50 -7.98 -4.41 25.98
N ARG A 51 -8.65 -3.56 26.78
CA ARG A 51 -8.91 -2.16 26.39
C ARG A 51 -7.61 -1.37 26.19
N TYR A 52 -6.63 -1.54 27.07
CA TYR A 52 -5.33 -0.90 26.93
C TYR A 52 -4.61 -1.36 25.66
N GLN A 53 -4.55 -2.67 25.41
CA GLN A 53 -3.95 -3.24 24.20
C GLN A 53 -4.63 -2.70 22.93
N THR A 54 -5.96 -2.64 22.91
CA THR A 54 -6.73 -2.10 21.79
C THR A 54 -6.38 -0.64 21.52
N VAL A 55 -6.43 0.22 22.55
CA VAL A 55 -6.13 1.66 22.40
C VAL A 55 -4.70 1.89 21.96
N VAL A 56 -3.72 1.18 22.53
CA VAL A 56 -2.31 1.31 22.14
C VAL A 56 -2.08 0.82 20.70
N SER A 57 -2.70 -0.30 20.32
CA SER A 57 -2.58 -0.87 18.98
C SER A 57 -3.17 0.05 17.93
N ILE A 58 -4.39 0.57 18.14
CA ILE A 58 -5.04 1.50 17.22
C ILE A 58 -4.21 2.79 17.09
N LYS A 59 -3.77 3.38 18.21
CA LYS A 59 -2.93 4.59 18.17
C LYS A 59 -1.62 4.35 17.41
N TYR A 60 -0.98 3.21 17.65
CA TYR A 60 0.27 2.89 16.98
C TYR A 60 0.07 2.57 15.49
N LEU A 61 -1.03 1.92 15.11
CA LEU A 61 -1.40 1.68 13.72
C LEU A 61 -1.64 3.00 12.97
N ILE A 62 -2.40 3.93 13.57
CA ILE A 62 -2.60 5.27 13.02
C ILE A 62 -1.25 5.98 12.87
N LEU A 63 -0.38 5.90 13.87
CA LEU A 63 0.95 6.51 13.82
C LEU A 63 1.80 5.92 12.70
N LEU A 64 1.79 4.60 12.52
CA LEU A 64 2.54 3.90 11.46
C LEU A 64 2.11 4.31 10.05
N ILE A 65 0.83 4.66 9.86
CA ILE A 65 0.30 5.10 8.56
C ILE A 65 0.48 6.61 8.38
N ALA A 66 0.13 7.41 9.38
CA ALA A 66 0.12 8.87 9.26
C ALA A 66 1.52 9.47 9.26
N ALA A 67 2.43 8.98 10.10
CA ALA A 67 3.76 9.55 10.24
C ALA A 67 4.59 9.54 8.94
N PRO A 68 4.70 8.42 8.18
CA PRO A 68 5.41 8.45 6.90
C PRO A 68 4.83 9.46 5.92
N VAL A 69 3.50 9.54 5.82
CA VAL A 69 2.81 10.48 4.93
C VAL A 69 3.11 11.93 5.33
N ILE A 70 3.05 12.24 6.63
CA ILE A 70 3.37 13.56 7.16
C ILE A 70 4.84 13.90 6.90
N VAL A 71 5.76 12.97 7.19
CA VAL A 71 7.20 13.18 6.95
C VAL A 71 7.47 13.39 5.47
N ASN A 72 6.85 12.61 4.58
CA ASN A 72 6.96 12.77 3.15
C ASN A 72 6.55 14.19 2.72
N GLN A 73 5.35 14.63 3.11
CA GLN A 73 4.83 15.93 2.72
C GLN A 73 5.66 17.09 3.27
N ILE A 74 6.10 16.99 4.52
CA ILE A 74 6.97 18.01 5.13
C ILE A 74 8.32 18.05 4.43
N ALA A 75 8.95 16.88 4.24
CA ALA A 75 10.25 16.79 3.61
C ALA A 75 10.20 17.29 2.16
N LYS A 76 9.19 16.90 1.39
CA LYS A 76 9.00 17.34 0.00
C LYS A 76 8.86 18.85 -0.10
N ASN A 77 8.00 19.46 0.71
CA ASN A 77 7.64 20.87 0.53
C ASN A 77 8.56 21.86 1.24
N PHE A 78 9.03 21.51 2.44
CA PHE A 78 9.80 22.45 3.29
C PHE A 78 11.30 22.19 3.27
N ILE A 79 11.73 20.95 3.02
CA ILE A 79 13.15 20.60 2.97
C ILE A 79 13.58 20.57 1.51
N PHE A 80 13.21 19.54 0.75
CA PHE A 80 13.72 19.33 -0.60
C PHE A 80 13.19 20.32 -1.62
N GLY A 81 11.95 20.79 -1.48
CA GLY A 81 11.32 21.74 -2.41
C GLY A 81 12.18 22.98 -2.69
N PRO A 82 12.53 23.76 -1.65
CA PRO A 82 13.40 24.93 -1.79
C PRO A 82 14.77 24.61 -2.38
N PHE A 83 15.42 23.54 -1.93
CA PHE A 83 16.75 23.16 -2.43
C PHE A 83 16.71 22.76 -3.89
N ILE A 84 15.81 21.84 -4.27
CA ILE A 84 15.71 21.36 -5.64
C ILE A 84 15.30 22.48 -6.58
N ASN A 85 14.31 23.32 -6.23
CA ASN A 85 13.92 24.45 -7.06
C ASN A 85 15.08 25.44 -7.29
N TYR A 86 15.88 25.71 -6.25
CA TYR A 86 17.04 26.58 -6.37
C TYR A 86 18.11 25.98 -7.31
N PHE A 87 18.47 24.71 -7.13
CA PHE A 87 19.49 24.07 -7.96
C PHE A 87 19.03 23.84 -9.41
N TRP A 88 17.77 23.45 -9.60
CA TRP A 88 17.17 23.21 -10.91
C TRP A 88 17.08 24.50 -11.72
N ASN A 89 16.65 25.60 -11.13
CA ASN A 89 16.51 26.87 -11.85
C ASN A 89 17.84 27.58 -12.13
N ILE A 90 18.87 27.38 -11.30
CA ILE A 90 20.12 28.16 -11.39
C ILE A 90 21.26 27.40 -12.04
N LYS A 91 21.39 26.08 -11.80
CA LYS A 91 22.61 25.34 -12.15
C LYS A 91 22.46 24.40 -13.34
N GLN A 92 21.27 23.88 -13.61
CA GLN A 92 21.00 23.04 -14.78
C GLN A 92 19.56 23.25 -15.24
N PRO A 93 19.30 24.10 -16.26
CA PRO A 93 17.98 24.23 -16.87
C PRO A 93 17.66 23.02 -17.75
N GLY A 94 17.92 21.81 -17.26
CA GLY A 94 17.50 20.58 -17.90
C GLY A 94 15.97 20.58 -17.88
N ILE A 95 15.36 20.69 -19.06
CA ILE A 95 13.89 20.70 -19.19
C ILE A 95 13.35 19.28 -18.89
N PHE A 96 14.10 18.26 -19.30
CA PHE A 96 13.68 16.86 -19.22
C PHE A 96 14.65 16.04 -18.36
N LEU A 97 14.11 15.21 -17.47
CA LEU A 97 14.89 14.28 -16.65
C LEU A 97 15.25 13.00 -17.43
N ASN A 98 14.38 12.58 -18.35
CA ASN A 98 14.56 11.36 -19.12
C ASN A 98 14.05 11.48 -20.57
N PRO A 99 14.49 10.60 -21.50
CA PRO A 99 14.11 10.68 -22.92
C PRO A 99 12.61 10.49 -23.19
N SER A 100 11.92 9.74 -22.34
CA SER A 100 10.48 9.50 -22.48
C SER A 100 9.68 10.78 -22.21
N GLN A 101 10.11 11.60 -21.25
CA GLN A 101 9.53 12.93 -21.01
C GLN A 101 9.76 13.88 -22.20
N GLU A 102 10.96 13.85 -22.77
CA GLU A 102 11.30 14.65 -23.95
C GLU A 102 10.44 14.27 -25.16
N GLU A 103 10.27 12.97 -25.43
CA GLU A 103 9.40 12.47 -26.49
C GLU A 103 7.94 12.91 -26.29
N ARG A 104 7.43 12.84 -25.05
CA ARG A 104 6.08 13.33 -24.70
C ARG A 104 5.95 14.82 -24.98
N ALA A 105 6.92 15.62 -24.55
CA ALA A 105 6.90 17.07 -24.76
C ALA A 105 6.93 17.44 -26.24
N PHE A 106 7.75 16.78 -27.06
CA PHE A 106 7.76 17.03 -28.49
C PHE A 106 6.47 16.60 -29.19
N ALA A 107 5.90 15.44 -28.83
CA ALA A 107 4.61 15.01 -29.35
C ALA A 107 3.48 15.97 -28.98
N GLU A 108 3.50 16.52 -27.76
CA GLU A 108 2.52 17.50 -27.29
C GLU A 108 2.69 18.85 -28.00
N LEU A 109 3.91 19.33 -28.18
CA LEU A 109 4.20 20.54 -28.94
C LEU A 109 3.74 20.42 -30.40
N GLN A 110 4.02 19.29 -31.05
CA GLN A 110 3.58 19.03 -32.42
C GLN A 110 2.05 19.10 -32.54
N ARG A 111 1.30 18.48 -31.61
CA ARG A 111 -0.18 18.55 -31.60
C ARG A 111 -0.69 19.98 -31.42
N ILE A 112 -0.01 20.78 -30.60
CA ILE A 112 -0.34 22.19 -30.39
C ILE A 112 -0.11 22.99 -31.67
N GLU A 113 1.02 22.79 -32.33
CA GLU A 113 1.37 23.44 -33.60
C GLU A 113 0.35 23.07 -34.70
N GLU A 114 0.08 21.78 -34.90
CA GLU A 114 -0.92 21.27 -35.85
C GLU A 114 -2.30 21.90 -35.62
N LYS A 115 -2.72 22.01 -34.35
CA LYS A 115 -3.98 22.63 -33.97
C LYS A 115 -4.02 24.12 -34.31
N ILE A 116 -2.98 24.87 -33.96
CA ILE A 116 -2.89 26.32 -34.23
C ILE A 116 -2.91 26.57 -35.75
N HIS A 117 -2.15 25.79 -36.52
CA HIS A 117 -2.15 25.88 -37.98
C HIS A 117 -3.53 25.56 -38.57
N PHE A 118 -4.19 24.51 -38.08
CA PHE A 118 -5.54 24.16 -38.52
C PHE A 118 -6.54 25.28 -38.24
N GLU A 119 -6.55 25.84 -37.02
CA GLU A 119 -7.42 26.94 -36.62
C GLU A 119 -7.19 28.20 -37.48
N SER A 120 -5.94 28.45 -37.88
CA SER A 120 -5.57 29.53 -38.79
C SER A 120 -6.13 29.31 -40.20
N LEU A 121 -6.02 28.08 -40.74
CA LEU A 121 -6.51 27.75 -42.09
C LEU A 121 -8.03 27.87 -42.23
N ILE A 122 -8.79 27.60 -41.16
CA ILE A 122 -10.26 27.67 -41.16
C ILE A 122 -10.83 29.03 -40.76
N GLY A 123 -9.98 30.04 -40.55
CA GLY A 123 -10.43 31.40 -40.26
C GLY A 123 -10.90 31.64 -38.82
N GLN A 124 -10.58 30.75 -37.87
CA GLN A 124 -11.04 30.88 -36.47
C GLN A 124 -10.11 31.75 -35.61
N THR A 125 -8.86 31.97 -36.02
CA THR A 125 -7.91 32.84 -35.32
C THR A 125 -8.13 34.30 -35.72
N LYS A 126 -8.29 35.22 -34.75
CA LYS A 126 -8.49 36.65 -35.04
C LYS A 126 -7.27 37.33 -35.68
N ASP A 127 -6.09 36.72 -35.59
CA ASP A 127 -4.81 37.28 -36.00
C ASP A 127 -4.11 36.35 -37.02
N PHE A 128 -4.19 36.69 -38.31
CA PHE A 128 -3.70 35.87 -39.43
C PHE A 128 -2.26 36.18 -39.85
N SER A 129 -1.51 37.01 -39.12
CA SER A 129 -0.10 37.21 -39.47
C SER A 129 0.70 35.98 -39.05
N ASN A 130 1.53 35.46 -39.97
CA ASN A 130 2.45 34.35 -39.67
C ASN A 130 3.32 34.65 -38.44
N GLU A 131 3.70 35.92 -38.24
CA GLU A 131 4.44 36.39 -37.07
C GLU A 131 3.68 36.17 -35.75
N ASN A 132 2.36 36.37 -35.72
CA ASN A 132 1.56 36.15 -34.50
C ASN A 132 1.38 34.65 -34.19
N ILE A 133 1.30 33.81 -35.22
CA ILE A 133 1.24 32.35 -35.08
C ILE A 133 2.54 31.82 -34.48
N GLU A 134 3.69 32.23 -35.02
CA GLU A 134 5.01 31.85 -34.49
C GLU A 134 5.19 32.32 -33.04
N GLN A 135 4.75 33.53 -32.70
CA GLN A 135 4.78 34.00 -31.32
C GLN A 135 3.91 33.17 -30.39
N GLN A 136 2.72 32.75 -30.85
CA GLN A 136 1.83 31.90 -30.09
C GLN A 136 2.45 30.51 -29.84
N ILE A 137 3.02 29.88 -30.88
CA ILE A 137 3.71 28.60 -30.76
C ILE A 137 4.89 28.72 -29.80
N LYS A 138 5.71 29.76 -29.94
CA LYS A 138 6.85 30.02 -29.04
C LYS A 138 6.41 30.16 -27.59
N LYS A 139 5.32 30.89 -27.34
CA LYS A 139 4.75 31.03 -25.99
C LYS A 139 4.33 29.66 -25.43
N ARG A 140 3.62 28.86 -26.22
CA ARG A 140 3.21 27.51 -25.83
C ARG A 140 4.39 26.58 -25.56
N ALA A 141 5.46 26.67 -26.37
CA ALA A 141 6.67 25.90 -26.17
C ALA A 141 7.36 26.25 -24.83
N ILE A 142 7.38 27.52 -24.44
CA ILE A 142 7.91 27.96 -23.14
C ILE A 142 7.04 27.43 -21.99
N GLU A 143 5.72 27.58 -22.08
CA GLU A 143 4.77 27.03 -21.08
C GLU A 143 4.97 25.52 -20.91
N LEU A 144 5.16 24.81 -22.01
CA LEU A 144 5.41 23.37 -22.02
C LEU A 144 6.75 23.02 -21.36
N ALA A 145 7.82 23.73 -21.72
CA ALA A 145 9.12 23.55 -21.13
C ALA A 145 9.11 23.79 -19.61
N GLU A 146 8.40 24.81 -19.13
CA GLU A 146 8.24 25.07 -17.70
C GLU A 146 7.50 23.92 -16.99
N SER A 147 6.41 23.42 -17.59
CA SER A 147 5.63 22.29 -17.05
C SER A 147 6.47 21.00 -16.91
N TYR A 148 7.20 20.61 -17.97
CA TYR A 148 8.04 19.41 -17.94
C TYR A 148 9.28 19.57 -17.05
N SER A 149 9.82 20.79 -16.95
CA SER A 149 10.88 21.12 -16.00
C SER A 149 10.40 20.98 -14.56
N GLU A 150 9.17 21.42 -14.26
CA GLU A 150 8.54 21.23 -12.96
C GLU A 150 8.27 19.73 -12.68
N GLU A 151 7.79 18.97 -13.65
CA GLU A 151 7.61 17.51 -13.54
C GLU A 151 8.93 16.82 -13.16
N SER A 152 10.02 17.18 -13.84
CA SER A 152 11.37 16.66 -13.60
C SER A 152 11.88 17.00 -12.21
N ALA A 153 11.76 18.27 -11.79
CA ALA A 153 12.12 18.69 -10.44
C ALA A 153 11.27 17.99 -9.37
N ASN A 154 9.98 17.79 -9.63
CA ASN A 154 9.06 17.12 -8.72
C ASN A 154 9.37 15.63 -8.57
N ALA A 155 9.79 14.94 -9.62
CA ALA A 155 10.24 13.55 -9.53
C ALA A 155 11.43 13.37 -8.58
N ILE A 156 12.41 14.28 -8.64
CA ILE A 156 13.56 14.26 -7.71
C ILE A 156 13.10 14.52 -6.27
N LYS A 157 12.22 15.51 -6.06
CA LYS A 157 11.64 15.79 -4.73
C LYS A 157 10.87 14.58 -4.19
N ASN A 158 10.12 13.89 -5.03
CA ASN A 158 9.38 12.67 -4.68
C ASN A 158 10.31 11.58 -4.17
N ILE A 159 11.37 11.25 -4.93
CA ILE A 159 12.35 10.24 -4.52
C ILE A 159 12.94 10.55 -3.13
N LEU A 160 13.37 11.80 -2.90
CA LEU A 160 13.97 12.20 -1.63
C LEU A 160 12.96 12.17 -0.47
N ALA A 161 11.72 12.59 -0.73
CA ALA A 161 10.64 12.55 0.25
C ALA A 161 10.23 11.11 0.59
N ASP A 162 10.21 10.21 -0.39
CA ASP A 162 9.91 8.79 -0.20
C ASP A 162 11.00 8.10 0.61
N ILE A 163 12.27 8.38 0.33
CA ILE A 163 13.39 7.90 1.15
C ILE A 163 13.22 8.36 2.60
N SER A 164 12.84 9.62 2.81
CA SER A 164 12.60 10.17 4.16
C SER A 164 11.43 9.47 4.86
N SER A 165 10.37 9.15 4.12
CA SER A 165 9.22 8.38 4.60
C SER A 165 9.62 6.96 5.00
N VAL A 166 10.40 6.27 4.17
CA VAL A 166 10.93 4.92 4.46
C VAL A 166 11.81 4.94 5.71
N ILE A 167 12.68 5.94 5.86
CA ILE A 167 13.50 6.13 7.06
C ILE A 167 12.62 6.36 8.28
N ALA A 168 11.56 7.18 8.18
CA ALA A 168 10.63 7.41 9.28
C ALA A 168 9.92 6.12 9.72
N ILE A 169 9.45 5.30 8.78
CA ILE A 169 8.87 3.99 9.09
C ILE A 169 9.90 3.10 9.77
N ALA A 170 11.12 3.01 9.25
CA ALA A 170 12.18 2.21 9.84
C ALA A 170 12.50 2.64 11.28
N ILE A 171 12.59 3.94 11.54
CA ILE A 171 12.78 4.50 12.89
C ILE A 171 11.60 4.14 13.80
N LEU A 172 10.36 4.34 13.35
CA LEU A 172 9.16 3.97 14.11
C LEU A 172 9.11 2.48 14.44
N MET A 173 9.57 1.64 13.53
CA MET A 173 9.64 0.19 13.74
C MET A 173 10.72 -0.20 14.76
N ILE A 174 11.90 0.42 14.66
CA ILE A 174 13.04 0.15 15.56
C ILE A 174 12.77 0.66 16.98
N LEU A 175 12.20 1.86 17.12
CA LEU A 175 11.88 2.45 18.44
C LEU A 175 10.60 1.85 19.02
N GLY A 176 9.65 1.46 18.18
CA GLY A 176 8.32 0.97 18.56
C GLY A 176 8.22 -0.54 18.83
N ARG A 177 9.31 -1.27 19.08
CA ARG A 177 9.29 -2.74 19.22
C ARG A 177 8.25 -3.26 20.21
N ARG A 178 8.05 -2.55 21.33
CA ARG A 178 7.04 -2.92 22.33
C ARG A 178 5.62 -2.76 21.76
N GLN A 179 5.35 -1.64 21.10
CA GLN A 179 4.07 -1.32 20.48
C GLN A 179 3.77 -2.29 19.33
N ILE A 180 4.77 -2.68 18.54
CA ILE A 180 4.64 -3.74 17.51
C ILE A 180 4.23 -5.05 18.14
N THR A 181 4.85 -5.42 19.27
CA THR A 181 4.50 -6.68 19.96
C THR A 181 3.05 -6.64 20.45
N ILE A 182 2.62 -5.50 21.02
CA ILE A 182 1.22 -5.30 21.47
C ILE A 182 0.26 -5.33 20.27
N LEU A 183 0.58 -4.63 19.18
CA LEU A 183 -0.19 -4.62 17.94
C LEU A 183 -0.32 -6.02 17.35
N LYS A 184 0.77 -6.79 17.35
CA LYS A 184 0.76 -8.19 16.91
C LYS A 184 -0.19 -9.02 17.77
N SER A 185 -0.09 -8.94 19.09
CA SER A 185 -1.01 -9.67 19.98
C SER A 185 -2.47 -9.27 19.77
N PHE A 186 -2.75 -7.99 19.54
CA PHE A 186 -4.08 -7.50 19.22
C PHE A 186 -4.58 -8.04 17.87
N LEU A 187 -3.75 -8.03 16.82
CA LEU A 187 -4.09 -8.60 15.52
C LEU A 187 -4.31 -10.12 15.60
N ASP A 188 -3.48 -10.83 16.37
CA ASP A 188 -3.63 -12.25 16.62
C ASP A 188 -4.98 -12.51 17.31
N GLU A 189 -5.35 -11.75 18.35
CA GLU A 189 -6.65 -11.85 19.02
C GLU A 189 -7.82 -11.59 18.07
N LEU A 190 -7.73 -10.57 17.21
CA LEU A 190 -8.74 -10.29 16.18
C LEU A 190 -8.87 -11.45 15.18
N VAL A 191 -7.76 -11.93 14.61
CA VAL A 191 -7.78 -12.98 13.58
C VAL A 191 -8.21 -14.32 14.15
N TYR A 192 -7.68 -14.73 15.30
CA TYR A 192 -8.04 -15.99 15.96
C TYR A 192 -9.43 -15.95 16.60
N GLY A 193 -9.93 -14.76 16.95
CA GLY A 193 -11.29 -14.55 17.44
C GLY A 193 -12.38 -14.74 16.37
N LEU A 194 -12.03 -14.71 15.08
CA LEU A 194 -12.96 -14.99 13.99
C LEU A 194 -13.29 -16.48 13.88
N SER A 195 -14.48 -16.79 13.35
CA SER A 195 -14.84 -18.15 12.95
C SER A 195 -14.03 -18.59 11.72
N ASP A 196 -13.81 -19.90 11.55
CA ASP A 196 -13.04 -20.40 10.41
C ASP A 196 -13.68 -20.05 9.06
N THR A 197 -15.01 -19.95 9.00
CA THR A 197 -15.76 -19.44 7.84
C THR A 197 -15.47 -17.97 7.57
N ALA A 198 -15.44 -17.11 8.61
CA ALA A 198 -15.14 -15.69 8.45
C ALA A 198 -13.68 -15.46 8.00
N LYS A 199 -12.73 -16.25 8.52
CA LYS A 199 -11.33 -16.23 8.07
C LYS A 199 -11.23 -16.58 6.59
N ALA A 200 -11.89 -17.68 6.17
CA ALA A 200 -11.90 -18.09 4.76
C ALA A 200 -12.53 -17.03 3.86
N PHE A 201 -13.66 -16.44 4.28
CA PHE A 201 -14.32 -15.36 3.54
C PHE A 201 -13.43 -14.12 3.41
N LEU A 202 -12.80 -13.65 4.49
CA LEU A 202 -11.89 -12.49 4.44
C LEU A 202 -10.70 -12.74 3.52
N ILE A 203 -10.14 -13.95 3.52
CA ILE A 203 -9.05 -14.33 2.62
C ILE A 203 -9.53 -14.25 1.17
N ILE A 204 -10.67 -14.87 0.85
CA ILE A 204 -11.24 -14.86 -0.52
C ILE A 204 -11.54 -13.42 -0.97
N LEU A 205 -12.22 -12.64 -0.14
CA LEU A 205 -12.57 -11.24 -0.43
C LEU A 205 -11.32 -10.40 -0.70
N PHE A 206 -10.30 -10.49 0.16
CA PHE A 206 -9.06 -9.74 -0.01
C PHE A 206 -8.38 -10.15 -1.32
N THR A 207 -8.32 -11.45 -1.60
CA THR A 207 -7.65 -11.91 -2.81
C THR A 207 -8.41 -11.50 -4.06
N ASP A 208 -9.74 -11.58 -4.07
CA ASP A 208 -10.53 -11.16 -5.22
C ASP A 208 -10.34 -9.66 -5.53
N ILE A 209 -10.31 -8.79 -4.52
CA ILE A 209 -10.08 -7.34 -4.67
C ILE A 209 -8.67 -7.03 -5.21
N PHE A 210 -7.63 -7.71 -4.69
CA PHE A 210 -6.23 -7.36 -4.99
C PHE A 210 -5.64 -8.15 -6.16
N VAL A 211 -6.31 -9.20 -6.60
CA VAL A 211 -5.80 -10.15 -7.60
C VAL A 211 -6.72 -10.22 -8.83
N GLY A 212 -8.02 -9.98 -8.64
CA GLY A 212 -9.00 -9.86 -9.71
C GLY A 212 -8.85 -8.56 -10.47
N PHE A 213 -7.92 -8.50 -11.43
CA PHE A 213 -7.80 -7.36 -12.33
C PHE A 213 -8.59 -7.59 -13.61
N HIS A 214 -9.48 -6.64 -13.93
CA HIS A 214 -10.40 -6.75 -15.05
C HIS A 214 -9.91 -6.07 -16.35
N SER A 215 -8.76 -5.37 -16.33
CA SER A 215 -8.27 -4.69 -17.53
C SER A 215 -6.74 -4.49 -17.53
N PRO A 216 -6.04 -4.88 -18.61
CA PRO A 216 -4.65 -4.51 -18.88
C PRO A 216 -4.38 -3.00 -18.77
N HIS A 217 -5.37 -2.17 -19.15
CA HIS A 217 -5.22 -0.71 -19.14
C HIS A 217 -5.13 -0.13 -17.72
N GLY A 218 -5.79 -0.76 -16.73
CA GLY A 218 -5.66 -0.31 -15.33
C GLY A 218 -4.23 -0.42 -14.82
N TRP A 219 -3.53 -1.49 -15.23
CA TRP A 219 -2.12 -1.67 -14.89
C TRP A 219 -1.20 -0.70 -15.63
N GLU A 220 -1.50 -0.39 -16.89
CA GLU A 220 -0.77 0.63 -17.63
C GLU A 220 -0.77 1.96 -16.90
N VAL A 221 -1.95 2.44 -16.48
CA VAL A 221 -2.08 3.71 -15.75
C VAL A 221 -1.34 3.69 -14.42
N ILE A 222 -1.41 2.58 -13.67
CA ILE A 222 -0.71 2.44 -12.38
C ILE A 222 0.81 2.47 -12.59
N ILE A 223 1.32 1.74 -13.57
CA ILE A 223 2.77 1.67 -13.82
C ILE A 223 3.29 2.99 -14.38
N GLU A 224 2.58 3.61 -15.33
CA GLU A 224 2.93 4.97 -15.79
C GLU A 224 2.97 5.97 -14.63
N ALA A 225 1.97 5.95 -13.74
CA ALA A 225 1.95 6.83 -12.58
C ALA A 225 3.14 6.60 -11.63
N ILE A 226 3.52 5.33 -11.39
CA ILE A 226 4.69 4.98 -10.57
C ILE A 226 5.98 5.45 -11.24
N LEU A 227 6.15 5.19 -12.54
CA LEU A 227 7.35 5.60 -13.28
C LEU A 227 7.49 7.12 -13.31
N ARG A 228 6.39 7.85 -13.55
CA ARG A 228 6.37 9.32 -13.50
C ARG A 228 6.68 9.85 -12.10
N HIS A 229 6.11 9.25 -11.06
CA HIS A 229 6.39 9.65 -9.68
C HIS A 229 7.88 9.59 -9.35
N PHE A 230 8.59 8.57 -9.85
CA PHE A 230 10.04 8.41 -9.71
C PHE A 230 10.87 9.06 -10.83
N GLY A 231 10.24 9.68 -11.83
CA GLY A 231 10.96 10.26 -12.98
C GLY A 231 11.69 9.25 -13.85
N LEU A 232 11.25 7.99 -13.83
CA LEU A 232 11.80 6.91 -14.65
C LEU A 232 11.16 6.93 -16.06
N PRO A 233 11.88 6.48 -17.10
CA PRO A 233 11.35 6.46 -18.46
C PRO A 233 10.22 5.44 -18.62
N GLU A 234 9.13 5.85 -19.27
CA GLU A 234 7.95 5.02 -19.58
C GLU A 234 8.23 4.11 -20.77
N ASN A 235 9.08 3.10 -20.59
CA ASN A 235 9.37 2.13 -21.65
C ASN A 235 8.14 1.25 -21.92
N ARG A 236 7.53 1.39 -23.10
CA ARG A 236 6.34 0.64 -23.53
C ARG A 236 6.55 -0.88 -23.50
N ASP A 237 7.72 -1.37 -23.92
CA ASP A 237 8.03 -2.80 -23.91
C ASP A 237 8.07 -3.36 -22.48
N PHE A 238 8.67 -2.59 -21.55
CA PHE A 238 8.68 -2.95 -20.13
C PHE A 238 7.26 -2.98 -19.56
N ILE A 239 6.45 -1.96 -19.85
CA ILE A 239 5.07 -1.85 -19.38
C ILE A 239 4.25 -3.04 -19.89
N PHE A 240 4.31 -3.35 -21.18
CA PHE A 240 3.57 -4.47 -21.76
C PHE A 240 4.03 -5.83 -21.22
N LEU A 241 5.35 -6.04 -21.07
CA LEU A 241 5.89 -7.25 -20.46
C LEU A 241 5.42 -7.42 -19.01
N PHE A 242 5.41 -6.34 -18.23
CA PHE A 242 4.92 -6.34 -16.86
C PHE A 242 3.43 -6.72 -16.81
N ILE A 243 2.59 -6.05 -17.61
CA ILE A 243 1.15 -6.30 -17.67
C ILE A 243 0.83 -7.74 -18.10
N ALA A 244 1.62 -8.31 -19.02
CA ALA A 244 1.42 -9.68 -19.50
C ALA A 244 1.80 -10.75 -18.47
N THR A 245 2.81 -10.49 -17.63
CA THR A 245 3.40 -11.53 -16.76
C THR A 245 3.02 -11.38 -15.29
N PHE A 246 3.13 -10.17 -14.74
CA PHE A 246 3.07 -9.94 -13.29
C PHE A 246 1.67 -10.18 -12.72
N PRO A 247 0.57 -9.66 -13.30
CA PRO A 247 -0.78 -9.90 -12.79
C PRO A 247 -1.15 -11.39 -12.80
N VAL A 248 -0.80 -12.10 -13.88
CA VAL A 248 -1.08 -13.54 -14.04
C VAL A 248 -0.29 -14.38 -13.03
N LEU A 249 0.98 -14.04 -12.82
CA LEU A 249 1.83 -14.72 -11.83
C LEU A 249 1.31 -14.47 -10.42
N LEU A 250 0.96 -13.22 -10.10
CA LEU A 250 0.38 -12.84 -8.81
C LEU A 250 -0.92 -13.61 -8.57
N ASP A 251 -1.80 -13.70 -9.58
CA ASP A 251 -3.03 -14.50 -9.52
C ASP A 251 -2.80 -15.98 -9.23
N THR A 252 -1.87 -16.58 -9.95
CA THR A 252 -1.55 -17.99 -9.77
C THR A 252 -0.97 -18.27 -8.38
N VAL A 253 -0.06 -17.42 -7.90
CA VAL A 253 0.58 -17.58 -6.57
C VAL A 253 -0.44 -17.41 -5.46
N PHE A 254 -1.30 -16.38 -5.52
CA PHE A 254 -2.33 -16.15 -4.50
C PHE A 254 -3.36 -17.28 -4.50
N LYS A 255 -3.91 -17.68 -5.66
CA LYS A 255 -4.84 -18.83 -5.75
C LYS A 255 -4.24 -20.11 -5.17
N TYR A 256 -2.99 -20.41 -5.52
CA TYR A 256 -2.29 -21.58 -4.97
C TYR A 256 -2.12 -21.50 -3.45
N TRP A 257 -1.71 -20.35 -2.93
CA TRP A 257 -1.49 -20.15 -1.50
C TRP A 257 -2.80 -20.27 -0.70
N ILE A 258 -3.89 -19.68 -1.19
CA ILE A 258 -5.23 -19.80 -0.61
C ILE A 258 -5.69 -21.25 -0.63
N PHE A 259 -5.58 -21.94 -1.77
CA PHE A 259 -5.99 -23.33 -1.88
C PHE A 259 -5.23 -24.22 -0.89
N ARG A 260 -3.91 -24.00 -0.74
CA ARG A 260 -3.10 -24.73 0.23
C ARG A 260 -3.48 -24.39 1.68
N TYR A 261 -3.83 -23.14 1.96
CA TYR A 261 -4.24 -22.69 3.28
C TYR A 261 -5.61 -23.26 3.67
N LEU A 262 -6.63 -23.11 2.81
CA LEU A 262 -7.98 -23.62 3.05
C LEU A 262 -8.00 -25.14 3.22
N ASN A 263 -7.25 -25.89 2.40
CA ASN A 263 -7.12 -27.36 2.54
C ASN A 263 -6.53 -27.80 3.89
N ARG A 264 -5.74 -26.96 4.55
CA ARG A 264 -5.15 -27.27 5.87
C ARG A 264 -6.07 -26.94 7.03
N VAL A 265 -6.94 -25.93 6.88
CA VAL A 265 -7.74 -25.38 7.99
C VAL A 265 -9.15 -25.97 8.01
N SER A 266 -9.79 -26.17 6.86
CA SER A 266 -11.12 -26.78 6.81
C SER A 266 -11.46 -27.35 5.42
N PRO A 267 -11.66 -28.68 5.29
CA PRO A 267 -12.11 -29.30 4.04
C PRO A 267 -13.47 -28.76 3.53
N SER A 268 -14.33 -28.24 4.42
CA SER A 268 -15.63 -27.67 4.02
C SER A 268 -15.50 -26.31 3.34
N ALA A 269 -14.50 -25.50 3.70
CA ALA A 269 -14.23 -24.22 3.04
C ALA A 269 -13.73 -24.41 1.60
N VAL A 270 -13.04 -25.52 1.33
CA VAL A 270 -12.59 -25.92 -0.01
C VAL A 270 -13.76 -26.27 -0.91
N ALA A 271 -14.79 -26.93 -0.37
CA ALA A 271 -16.01 -27.24 -1.11
C ALA A 271 -16.79 -25.95 -1.48
N THR A 272 -16.85 -24.97 -0.58
CA THR A 272 -17.46 -23.66 -0.88
C THR A 272 -16.69 -22.89 -1.95
N TYR A 273 -15.35 -22.87 -1.90
CA TYR A 273 -14.53 -22.23 -2.93
C TYR A 273 -14.70 -22.88 -4.31
N ARG A 274 -14.74 -24.22 -4.38
CA ARG A 274 -15.02 -24.94 -5.64
C ARG A 274 -16.38 -24.56 -6.23
N ASN A 275 -17.43 -24.53 -5.42
CA ASN A 275 -18.77 -24.17 -5.86
C ASN A 275 -18.93 -22.69 -6.25
N MET A 276 -18.00 -21.80 -5.86
CA MET A 276 -18.01 -20.39 -6.25
C MET A 276 -17.19 -20.09 -7.51
N ASN A 277 -16.33 -21.03 -7.92
CA ASN A 277 -15.36 -20.85 -9.01
C ASN A 277 -15.63 -21.79 -10.21
N GLU A 278 -16.61 -22.70 -10.09
CA GLU A 278 -17.36 -23.33 -11.19
C GLU A 278 -18.53 -22.42 -11.61
#